data_AF-A0A968JI78-F1
#
_entry.id   AF-A0A968JI78-F1
#
_cell.length_a   1.000
_cell.length_b   1.000
_cell.length_c   1.000
_cell.angle_alpha   90.00
_cell.angle_beta   90.00
_cell.angle_gamma   90.00
#
_symmetry.space_group_name_H-M   'P 1'
#
loop_
_entity.id
_entity.type
_entity.pdbx_description
1 polymer ?
#
loop_
_entity_poly.entity_id
_entity_poly.type
_entity_poly.pdbx_seq_one_letter_code
_entity_poly.pdbx_strand_id
1 'polypeptide(L)'
;MESITQDISKDNSTDLYGAVLKGVDKINTVAIEFTNDDLSHAAAMVVFTDGTDQAARFTKDQAVNAVKGANKEITFYSIGLGSEIDTESLKSIGKKRI
;
A
#
# COMPACT_ATOMS: atom_id res chain seq x y z
N MET A 1 12.79 -11.27 -20.94
CA MET A 1 12.14 -10.41 -19.92
C MET A 1 10.70 -10.31 -20.36
N GLU A 2 9.78 -10.96 -19.65
CA GLU A 2 8.36 -10.83 -19.97
C GLU A 2 7.97 -9.36 -19.73
N SER A 3 7.62 -8.67 -20.80
CA SER A 3 7.10 -7.30 -20.72
C SER A 3 5.82 -7.37 -19.91
N ILE A 4 5.75 -6.56 -18.87
CA ILE A 4 4.51 -6.21 -18.19
C ILE A 4 3.49 -5.89 -19.32
N THR A 5 2.32 -6.53 -19.28
CA THR A 5 1.39 -6.72 -20.42
C THR A 5 0.54 -5.49 -20.79
N GLN A 6 -0.31 -5.59 -21.82
CA GLN A 6 -1.13 -4.50 -22.40
C GLN A 6 -2.14 -3.81 -21.46
N ASP A 7 -2.33 -4.29 -20.24
CA ASP A 7 -3.30 -3.75 -19.26
C ASP A 7 -2.66 -2.83 -18.20
N ILE A 8 -1.39 -2.47 -18.35
CA ILE A 8 -0.78 -1.45 -17.49
C ILE A 8 -1.43 -0.10 -17.81
N SER A 9 -1.77 0.64 -16.75
CA SER A 9 -2.27 2.00 -16.86
C SER A 9 -1.43 2.83 -17.85
N LYS A 10 -2.10 3.52 -18.77
CA LYS A 10 -1.48 4.52 -19.65
C LYS A 10 -1.25 5.86 -18.95
N ASP A 11 -1.71 5.98 -17.70
CA ASP A 11 -1.40 7.12 -16.85
C ASP A 11 0.03 6.97 -16.35
N ASN A 12 0.91 7.85 -16.81
CA ASN A 12 2.32 7.88 -16.43
C ASN A 12 2.54 8.49 -15.03
N SER A 13 1.50 8.97 -14.36
CA SER A 13 1.59 9.49 -13.00
C SER A 13 1.51 8.38 -11.96
N THR A 14 2.22 8.56 -10.85
CA THR A 14 2.19 7.66 -9.71
C THR A 14 1.04 8.06 -8.77
N ASP A 15 -0.01 7.24 -8.71
CA ASP A 15 -1.13 7.32 -7.72
C ASP A 15 -0.80 6.47 -6.48
N LEU A 16 0.27 6.85 -5.76
CA LEU A 16 0.75 6.11 -4.60
C LEU A 16 -0.31 6.08 -3.49
N TYR A 17 -0.91 7.23 -3.16
CA TYR A 17 -1.87 7.29 -2.06
C TYR A 17 -3.18 6.59 -2.42
N GLY A 18 -3.65 6.68 -3.66
CA GLY A 18 -4.81 5.93 -4.12
C GLY A 18 -4.57 4.42 -4.12
N ALA A 19 -3.36 3.97 -4.48
CA ALA A 19 -2.98 2.56 -4.39
C ALA A 19 -3.00 2.06 -2.93
N VAL A 20 -2.47 2.85 -1.99
CA VAL A 20 -2.51 2.50 -0.56
C VAL A 20 -3.94 2.38 -0.05
N LEU A 21 -4.81 3.36 -0.34
CA LEU A 21 -6.20 3.35 0.10
C LEU A 21 -6.96 2.11 -0.40
N LYS A 22 -6.86 1.81 -1.70
CA LYS A 22 -7.51 0.65 -2.31
C LYS A 22 -6.95 -0.67 -1.78
N GLY A 23 -5.63 -0.73 -1.56
CA GLY A 23 -4.97 -1.90 -0.98
C GLY A 23 -5.43 -2.16 0.45
N VAL A 24 -5.50 -1.12 1.30
CA VAL A 24 -6.00 -1.20 2.68
C VAL A 24 -7.45 -1.71 2.71
N ASP A 25 -8.32 -1.18 1.86
CA ASP A 25 -9.71 -1.63 1.76
C ASP A 25 -9.81 -3.12 1.40
N LYS A 26 -9.02 -3.56 0.41
CA LYS A 26 -9.00 -4.96 -0.02
C LYS A 26 -8.47 -5.90 1.05
N ILE A 27 -7.35 -5.57 1.71
CA ILE A 27 -6.75 -6.45 2.73
C ILE A 27 -7.57 -6.48 4.02
N ASN A 28 -8.29 -5.41 4.37
CA ASN A 28 -9.24 -5.43 5.48
C ASN A 28 -10.39 -6.42 5.21
N THR A 29 -10.93 -6.43 3.98
CA THR A 29 -11.96 -7.39 3.58
C THR A 29 -11.47 -8.82 3.75
N VAL A 30 -10.27 -9.11 3.24
CA VAL A 30 -9.63 -10.43 3.35
C VAL A 30 -9.36 -10.82 4.82
N ALA A 31 -8.87 -9.88 5.64
CA ALA A 31 -8.62 -10.14 7.06
C ALA A 31 -9.90 -10.42 7.87
N ILE A 32 -11.04 -9.82 7.48
CA ILE A 32 -12.35 -10.09 8.09
C ILE A 32 -12.88 -11.48 7.68
N GLU A 33 -12.64 -11.92 6.43
CA GLU A 33 -13.03 -13.27 6.00
C GLU A 33 -12.29 -14.35 6.81
N PHE A 34 -11.03 -14.12 7.16
CA PHE A 34 -10.19 -15.08 7.89
C PHE A 34 -10.43 -15.15 9.40
N THR A 35 -11.10 -14.20 10.03
CA THR A 35 -11.42 -14.27 11.48
C THR A 35 -12.52 -15.28 11.82
N ASN A 36 -13.18 -15.87 10.80
CA ASN A 36 -14.19 -16.92 10.99
C ASN A 36 -13.61 -18.35 11.01
N ASP A 37 -12.30 -18.50 10.76
CA ASP A 37 -11.57 -19.77 10.89
C ASP A 37 -10.65 -19.65 12.11
N ASP A 38 -10.63 -20.65 13.01
CA ASP A 38 -9.81 -20.69 14.25
C ASP A 38 -8.27 -20.65 14.00
N LEU A 39 -7.81 -20.38 12.77
CA LEU A 39 -6.41 -20.14 12.43
C LEU A 39 -6.09 -18.64 12.55
N SER A 40 -5.08 -18.29 13.35
CA SER A 40 -4.49 -16.95 13.35
C SER A 40 -3.82 -16.66 12.00
N HIS A 41 -4.52 -15.96 11.11
CA HIS A 41 -3.98 -15.54 9.82
C HIS A 41 -3.34 -14.15 9.93
N ALA A 42 -2.02 -14.09 9.83
CA ALA A 42 -1.30 -12.83 9.69
C ALA A 42 -1.41 -12.34 8.24
N ALA A 43 -1.96 -11.15 8.03
CA ALA A 43 -2.04 -10.51 6.72
C ALA A 43 -0.93 -9.47 6.56
N ALA A 44 -0.38 -9.33 5.36
CA ALA A 44 0.65 -8.34 5.08
C ALA A 44 0.39 -7.60 3.77
N MET A 45 0.64 -6.29 3.78
CA MET A 45 0.65 -5.44 2.59
C MET A 45 2.05 -4.87 2.42
N VAL A 46 2.63 -5.05 1.23
CA VAL A 46 3.93 -4.50 0.85
C VAL A 46 3.74 -3.53 -0.30
N VAL A 47 4.15 -2.28 -0.11
CA VAL A 47 4.11 -1.23 -1.14
C VAL A 47 5.49 -1.12 -1.77
N PHE A 48 5.58 -1.25 -3.09
CA PHE A 48 6.78 -0.94 -3.85
C PHE A 48 6.54 0.31 -4.69
N THR A 49 7.48 1.26 -4.65
CA THR A 49 7.44 2.42 -5.53
C THR A 49 8.85 2.94 -5.83
N ASP A 50 9.04 3.50 -7.00
CA ASP A 50 10.23 4.19 -7.46
C ASP A 50 10.06 5.72 -7.49
N GLY A 51 8.87 6.22 -7.16
CA GLY A 51 8.53 7.64 -7.26
C GLY A 51 7.70 8.16 -6.09
N THR A 52 7.41 9.46 -6.14
CA THR A 52 6.47 10.14 -5.23
C THR A 52 5.05 10.08 -5.76
N ASP A 53 4.06 10.39 -4.92
CA ASP A 53 2.69 10.61 -5.42
C ASP A 53 2.67 11.85 -6.33
N GLN A 54 2.33 11.65 -7.60
CA GLN A 54 2.26 12.69 -8.62
C GLN A 54 0.85 12.84 -9.19
N ALA A 55 -0.03 11.85 -8.97
CA ALA A 55 -1.42 11.92 -9.40
C ALA A 55 -2.24 12.89 -8.53
N ALA A 56 -1.87 13.08 -7.25
CA ALA A 56 -2.50 14.00 -6.30
C ALA A 56 -4.02 13.84 -6.16
N ARG A 57 -4.54 12.63 -6.43
CA ARG A 57 -5.97 12.29 -6.34
C ARG A 57 -6.43 12.12 -4.89
N PHE A 58 -5.49 11.78 -4.01
CA PHE A 58 -5.67 11.58 -2.59
C PHE A 58 -4.50 12.22 -1.83
N THR A 59 -4.72 12.48 -0.55
CA THR A 59 -3.69 13.07 0.32
C THR A 59 -2.90 12.00 1.08
N LYS A 60 -1.67 12.36 1.48
CA LYS A 60 -0.84 11.57 2.39
C LYS A 60 -1.61 11.18 3.66
N ASP A 61 -2.30 12.15 4.26
CA ASP A 61 -3.02 11.93 5.52
C ASP A 61 -4.16 10.92 5.37
N GLN A 62 -4.88 10.93 4.24
CA GLN A 62 -5.89 9.91 3.97
C GLN A 62 -5.27 8.51 3.93
N ALA A 63 -4.17 8.33 3.19
CA ALA A 63 -3.48 7.04 3.09
C ALA A 63 -2.93 6.58 4.46
N VAL A 64 -2.27 7.48 5.20
CA VAL A 64 -1.71 7.19 6.52
C VAL A 64 -2.81 6.86 7.53
N ASN A 65 -3.94 7.58 7.51
CA ASN A 65 -5.05 7.31 8.41
C ASN A 65 -5.74 5.98 8.08
N ALA A 66 -5.87 5.62 6.80
CA ALA A 66 -6.38 4.31 6.41
C ALA A 66 -5.49 3.18 6.93
N VAL A 67 -4.17 3.30 6.75
CA VAL A 67 -3.22 2.34 7.31
C VAL A 67 -3.34 2.27 8.83
N LYS A 68 -3.33 3.42 9.53
CA LYS A 68 -3.45 3.48 11.00
C LYS A 68 -4.75 2.85 11.52
N GLY A 69 -5.85 3.05 10.80
CA GLY A 69 -7.18 2.51 11.13
C GLY A 69 -7.42 1.05 10.73
N ALA A 70 -6.54 0.46 9.90
CA ALA A 70 -6.66 -0.93 9.49
C ALA A 70 -6.52 -1.92 10.66
N ASN A 71 -7.02 -3.15 10.45
CA ASN A 71 -6.94 -4.23 11.43
C ASN A 71 -5.48 -4.41 11.94
N LYS A 72 -5.33 -4.61 13.26
CA LYS A 72 -4.02 -4.72 13.93
C LYS A 72 -3.23 -5.98 13.53
N GLU A 73 -3.93 -7.01 13.04
CA GLU A 73 -3.31 -8.23 12.52
C GLU A 73 -2.69 -8.03 11.13
N ILE A 74 -2.90 -6.87 10.50
CA ILE A 74 -2.31 -6.53 9.21
C ILE A 74 -0.98 -5.80 9.44
N THR A 75 0.09 -6.34 8.86
CA THR A 75 1.40 -5.69 8.84
C THR A 75 1.62 -4.94 7.52
N PHE A 76 2.10 -3.70 7.61
CA PHE A 76 2.34 -2.84 6.46
C PHE A 76 3.83 -2.55 6.30
N TYR A 77 4.33 -2.75 5.08
CA TYR A 77 5.70 -2.50 4.67
C TYR A 77 5.73 -1.59 3.44
N SER A 78 6.81 -0.83 3.30
CA SER A 78 7.05 0.02 2.14
C SER A 78 8.50 -0.11 1.70
N ILE A 79 8.72 -0.30 0.40
CA ILE A 79 10.02 -0.43 -0.24
C ILE A 79 10.10 0.64 -1.33
N GLY A 80 11.01 1.59 -1.13
CA GLY A 80 11.32 2.61 -2.12
C GLY A 80 12.52 2.18 -2.98
N LEU A 81 12.46 2.45 -4.28
CA LEU A 81 13.52 2.14 -5.25
C LEU A 81 14.08 3.44 -5.84
N GLY A 82 15.40 3.59 -5.86
CA GLY A 82 16.05 4.77 -6.44
C GLY A 82 15.93 6.03 -5.59
N SER A 83 16.16 7.19 -6.22
CA SER A 83 16.29 8.49 -5.54
C SER A 83 15.05 9.37 -5.60
N GLU A 84 14.02 8.99 -6.35
CA GLU A 84 12.84 9.83 -6.64
C GLU A 84 11.67 9.57 -5.68
N ILE A 85 11.93 8.90 -4.56
CA ILE A 85 10.93 8.52 -3.55
C ILE A 85 10.77 9.59 -2.45
N ASP A 86 9.55 9.67 -1.89
CA ASP A 86 9.30 10.39 -0.64
C ASP A 86 9.46 9.41 0.53
N THR A 87 10.65 9.42 1.10
CA THR A 87 11.02 8.54 2.23
C THR A 87 10.14 8.78 3.46
N GLU A 88 9.66 10.00 3.70
CA GLU A 88 8.83 10.30 4.87
C GLU A 88 7.43 9.71 4.71
N SER A 89 6.85 9.84 3.51
CA SER A 89 5.57 9.23 3.19
C SER A 89 5.63 7.71 3.24
N LEU A 90 6.67 7.09 2.67
CA LEU A 90 6.85 5.64 2.77
C LEU A 90 6.99 5.17 4.22
N LYS A 91 7.80 5.86 5.05
CA LYS A 91 7.89 5.56 6.49
C LYS A 91 6.56 5.68 7.22
N SER A 92 5.70 6.60 6.80
CA SER A 92 4.38 6.79 7.43
C SER A 92 3.37 5.72 7.01
N ILE A 93 3.54 5.17 5.80
CA ILE A 93 2.73 4.06 5.26
C ILE A 93 3.20 2.71 5.83
N GLY A 94 4.51 2.46 5.93
CA GLY A 94 5.07 1.25 6.52
C GLY A 94 5.03 1.27 8.05
N LYS A 95 4.00 0.66 8.67
CA LYS A 95 3.89 0.55 10.16
C LYS A 95 5.08 -0.15 10.81
N LYS A 96 5.76 -1.06 10.09
CA LYS A 96 7.01 -1.72 10.54
C LYS A 96 8.04 -1.67 9.43
N ARG A 97 9.32 -1.53 9.82
CA ARG A 97 10.46 -1.62 8.90
C ARG A 97 10.87 -3.09 8.72
N ILE A 98 11.29 -3.44 7.51
CA ILE A 98 12.20 -4.56 7.23
C ILE A 98 13.57 -3.95 6.93
#